data_AF-A0A354TNW8-F1
#
_entry.id   AF-A0A354TNW8-F1
#
_cell.length_a   1.000
_cell.length_b   1.000
_cell.length_c   1.000
_cell.angle_alpha   90.00
_cell.angle_beta   90.00
_cell.angle_gamma   90.00
#
_symmetry.space_group_name_H-M   'P 1'
#
loop_
_entity.id
_entity.type
_entity.pdbx_description
1 polymer ?
#
loop_
_entity_poly.entity_id
_entity_poly.type
_entity_poly.pdbx_seq_one_letter_code
_entity_poly.pdbx_strand_id
1 'polypeptide(L)' 'LWGEGLCADEVARAAGTISYELFCKVTPRVQVSYSE' A
#
# COMPACT_ATOMS: atom_id res chain seq x y z
N LEU A 1 2.61 4.93 -4.47
CA LEU A 1 2.29 3.71 -5.27
C LEU A 1 0.82 3.35 -5.17
N TRP A 2 0.13 3.76 -4.11
CA TRP A 2 -1.32 3.97 -3.98
C TRP A 2 -1.49 5.20 -3.06
N GLY A 3 -2.68 5.78 -2.97
CA GLY A 3 -2.92 7.00 -2.19
C GLY A 3 -4.11 7.79 -2.75
N GLU A 4 -4.11 9.10 -2.53
CA GLU A 4 -5.15 9.96 -3.11
C GLU A 4 -5.18 9.80 -4.64
N GLY A 5 -6.34 9.40 -5.17
CA GLY A 5 -6.54 9.14 -6.60
C GLY A 5 -6.10 7.77 -7.12
N LEU A 6 -5.55 6.87 -6.28
CA LEU A 6 -5.21 5.50 -6.68
C LEU A 6 -5.43 4.49 -5.55
N CYS A 7 -6.38 3.58 -5.73
CA CYS A 7 -6.76 2.62 -4.71
C CYS A 7 -5.71 1.50 -4.55
N ALA A 8 -5.44 1.11 -3.30
CA ALA A 8 -4.50 0.01 -3.00
C ALA A 8 -4.98 -1.34 -3.57
N ASP A 9 -6.28 -1.57 -3.70
CA ASP A 9 -6.83 -2.80 -4.30
C ASP A 9 -6.51 -2.93 -5.79
N GLU A 10 -6.49 -1.82 -6.53
CA GLU A 10 -6.13 -1.82 -7.95
C GLU A 10 -4.67 -2.21 -8.14
N VAL A 11 -3.81 -1.69 -7.27
CA VAL A 11 -2.37 -2.03 -7.25
C VAL A 11 -2.18 -3.49 -6.85
N ALA A 12 -2.92 -3.97 -5.86
CA ALA A 12 -2.87 -5.36 -5.43
C ALA A 12 -3.27 -6.32 -6.57
N ARG A 13 -4.36 -5.99 -7.28
CA ARG A 13 -4.81 -6.76 -8.45
C ARG A 13 -3.76 -6.79 -9.56
N ALA A 14 -3.12 -5.66 -9.85
CA ALA A 14 -2.03 -5.60 -10.83
C ALA A 14 -0.80 -6.41 -10.39
N ALA A 15 -0.54 -6.48 -9.08
CA ALA A 15 0.53 -7.27 -8.47
C ALA A 15 0.16 -8.76 -8.24
N GLY A 16 -1.07 -9.18 -8.60
CA GLY A 16 -1.55 -10.56 -8.40
C GLY A 16 -1.76 -10.94 -6.93
N THR A 17 -2.00 -9.98 -6.05
CA THR A 17 -2.23 -10.18 -4.61
C THR A 17 -3.45 -9.38 -4.11
N ILE A 18 -3.69 -9.36 -2.81
CA ILE A 18 -4.74 -8.57 -2.13
C ILE A 18 -4.13 -7.37 -1.39
N SER A 19 -4.93 -6.32 -1.20
CA SER A 19 -4.51 -5.07 -0.55
C SER A 19 -3.96 -5.30 0.87
N TYR A 20 -4.51 -6.27 1.59
CA TYR A 20 -4.02 -6.66 2.91
C TYR A 20 -2.54 -7.08 2.90
N GLU A 21 -2.08 -7.82 1.88
CA GLU A 21 -0.67 -8.17 1.78
C GLU A 21 0.21 -6.95 1.56
N LEU A 22 -0.25 -5.97 0.78
CA LEU A 22 0.49 -4.73 0.56
C LEU A 22 0.65 -3.95 1.85
N PHE A 23 -0.37 -3.92 2.71
CA PHE A 23 -0.31 -3.24 4.01
C PHE A 23 0.59 -3.98 5.01
N CYS A 24 0.50 -5.31 5.08
CA CYS A 24 1.27 -6.10 6.05
C CYS A 24 2.73 -6.30 5.65
N LYS A 25 3.05 -6.28 4.35
CA LYS A 25 4.42 -6.47 3.84
C LYS A 25 5.21 -5.17 3.70
N VAL A 26 4.74 -4.05 4.25
CA VAL A 26 5.52 -2.81 4.30
C VAL A 26 6.75 -3.02 5.20
N THR A 27 7.93 -3.01 4.61
CA THR A 27 9.18 -3.21 5.35
C THR A 27 9.55 -1.97 6.18
N PRO A 28 10.26 -2.12 7.32
CA PRO A 28 10.68 -1.01 8.18
C PRO A 28 11.58 0.05 7.54
N ARG A 29 12.10 -0.20 6.32
CA ARG A 29 12.92 0.75 5.57
C ARG A 29 12.12 1.98 5.13
N VAL A 30 10.80 1.85 4.95
CA VAL A 30 9.92 2.94 4.48
C VAL A 30 9.69 3.93 5.63
N GLN A 31 9.89 5.23 5.36
CA GLN A 31 9.62 6.29 6.33
C GLN A 31 8.11 6.44 6.55
N VAL A 32 7.69 6.54 7.81
CA VAL A 32 6.28 6.71 8.19
C VAL A 32 6.07 8.12 8.71
N SER A 33 5.09 8.83 8.14
CA SER A 33 4.66 10.16 8.59
C SER A 33 3.22 10.10 9.07
N TYR A 34 2.94 10.71 10.23
CA TYR A 34 1.59 10.86 10.78
C TYR A 34 1.16 12.31 10.65
N SER A 35 -0.04 12.55 10.14
CA SER A 35 -0.72 13.84 10.13
C SER A 35 -1.90 13.78 11.09
N GLU A 36 -2.07 14.82 11.93
CA GLU A 36 -3.21 14.96 12.85
C GLU A 36 -4.55 15.11 12.13
#